data_AF-A6G9Z4-F1
#
_entry.id   AF-A6G9Z4-F1
#
_cell.length_a   1.000
_cell.length_b   1.000
_cell.length_c   1.000
_cell.angle_alpha   90.00
_cell.angle_beta   90.00
_cell.angle_gamma   90.00
#
_symmetry.space_group_name_H-M   'P 1'
#
loop_
_entity.id
_entity.type
_entity.pdbx_description
1 polymer ?
#
loop_
_entity_poly.entity_id
_entity_poly.type
_entity_poly.pdbx_seq_one_letter_code
_entity_poly.pdbx_strand_id
1 'polypeptide(L)'
;MTKALATAALALTVFAGFSSTAQAEDVVKQARSNDVASEYVLEDDGDFYRKVGVHTCQITTGVEEFKISRHPNDSAMVYFMKGGDLWVLHNAEIPGHGQCPKASKKMILPDIAKAYSKMRYTLVNTIKTTIVNAAMSTQQNGLFVAWDNTHAVFQANNVADYLMNTCYGTKGKVYNTYVAFVLTDDNKVIKVKGKSPEKSVVDNNNTYESLQEFKAANKVCTDY
;
A
#
# COMPACT_ATOMS: atom_id res chain seq x y z
N MET A 1 -9.33 -50.63 -60.88
CA MET A 1 -8.70 -49.72 -59.90
C MET A 1 -9.67 -49.57 -58.74
N THR A 2 -9.48 -50.34 -57.67
CA THR A 2 -10.46 -50.48 -56.59
C THR A 2 -9.76 -50.24 -55.25
N LYS A 3 -10.42 -49.42 -54.44
CA LYS A 3 -10.02 -48.83 -53.17
C LYS A 3 -9.69 -49.86 -52.08
N ALA A 4 -8.79 -49.46 -51.16
CA ALA A 4 -8.87 -49.86 -49.77
C ALA A 4 -8.51 -48.65 -48.89
N LEU A 5 -9.49 -48.17 -48.12
CA LEU A 5 -9.32 -47.20 -47.03
C LEU A 5 -8.84 -47.97 -45.78
N ALA A 6 -7.77 -47.49 -45.15
CA ALA A 6 -7.41 -47.88 -43.79
C ALA A 6 -7.80 -46.75 -42.84
N THR A 7 -8.79 -47.01 -41.98
CA THR A 7 -9.25 -46.10 -40.93
C THR A 7 -8.47 -46.42 -39.66
N ALA A 8 -7.55 -45.55 -39.25
CA ALA A 8 -6.92 -45.61 -37.94
C ALA A 8 -7.77 -44.83 -36.93
N ALA A 9 -8.37 -45.54 -35.98
CA ALA A 9 -9.05 -44.93 -34.84
C ALA A 9 -8.02 -44.50 -33.80
N LEU A 10 -7.86 -43.19 -33.60
CA LEU A 10 -7.06 -42.62 -32.50
C LEU A 10 -8.00 -42.37 -31.32
N ALA A 11 -7.86 -43.14 -30.25
CA ALA A 11 -8.58 -42.92 -29.00
C ALA A 11 -8.00 -41.69 -28.30
N LEU A 12 -8.80 -40.62 -28.20
CA LEU A 12 -8.45 -39.40 -27.50
C LEU A 12 -8.86 -39.55 -26.02
N THR A 13 -7.91 -39.88 -25.16
CA THR A 13 -8.13 -39.89 -23.71
C THR A 13 -8.14 -38.45 -23.20
N VAL A 14 -9.33 -37.91 -22.93
CA VAL A 14 -9.49 -36.60 -22.30
C VAL A 14 -9.09 -36.73 -20.83
N PHE A 15 -7.89 -36.27 -20.48
CA PHE A 15 -7.54 -35.99 -19.09
C PHE A 15 -8.34 -34.76 -18.66
N ALA A 16 -9.44 -34.97 -17.95
CA ALA A 16 -10.11 -33.94 -17.18
C ALA A 16 -9.16 -33.51 -16.05
N GLY A 17 -8.36 -32.47 -16.32
CA GLY A 17 -7.58 -31.80 -15.31
C GLY A 17 -8.54 -31.15 -14.31
N PHE A 18 -8.57 -31.67 -13.09
CA PHE A 18 -9.13 -30.96 -11.96
C PHE A 18 -8.28 -29.70 -11.73
N SER A 19 -8.74 -28.56 -12.22
CA SER A 19 -8.26 -27.26 -11.75
C SER A 19 -8.72 -27.10 -10.30
N SER A 20 -7.84 -27.39 -9.34
CA SER A 20 -8.05 -27.00 -7.96
C SER A 20 -7.98 -25.46 -7.90
N THR A 21 -9.13 -24.80 -7.95
CA THR A 21 -9.24 -23.41 -7.50
C THR A 21 -8.95 -23.43 -6.00
N ALA A 22 -7.74 -23.05 -5.61
CA ALA A 22 -7.46 -22.70 -4.22
C ALA A 22 -8.48 -21.62 -3.82
N GLN A 23 -9.41 -21.94 -2.92
CA GLN A 23 -10.27 -20.94 -2.32
C GLN A 23 -9.35 -19.94 -1.62
N ALA A 24 -9.48 -18.66 -1.95
CA ALA A 24 -8.72 -17.63 -1.26
C ALA A 24 -9.16 -17.62 0.21
N GLU A 25 -8.21 -17.65 1.13
CA GLU A 25 -8.52 -17.60 2.57
C GLU A 25 -8.78 -16.17 3.02
N ASP A 26 -9.69 -16.00 3.98
CA ASP A 26 -9.95 -14.72 4.64
C ASP A 26 -8.68 -14.09 5.21
N VAL A 27 -8.53 -12.78 5.06
CA VAL A 27 -7.42 -12.03 5.63
C VAL A 27 -7.85 -11.41 6.96
N VAL A 28 -7.33 -11.98 8.07
CA VAL A 28 -7.59 -11.48 9.43
C VAL A 28 -6.38 -10.74 9.99
N LYS A 29 -6.57 -9.52 10.52
CA LYS A 29 -5.50 -8.73 11.16
C LYS A 29 -5.97 -8.12 12.48
N GLN A 30 -5.14 -8.28 13.51
CA GLN A 30 -5.36 -7.68 14.83
C GLN A 30 -5.34 -6.15 14.76
N ALA A 31 -6.31 -5.52 15.41
CA ALA A 31 -6.44 -4.07 15.47
C ALA A 31 -5.31 -3.43 16.30
N ARG A 32 -5.37 -2.11 16.45
CA ARG A 32 -4.50 -1.41 17.41
C ARG A 32 -5.05 -1.55 18.82
N SER A 33 -4.19 -1.46 19.83
CA SER A 33 -4.60 -1.57 21.24
C SER A 33 -5.56 -0.46 21.69
N ASN A 34 -5.58 0.68 20.99
CA ASN A 34 -6.48 1.80 21.25
C ASN A 34 -7.67 1.87 20.28
N ASP A 35 -7.85 0.86 19.43
CA ASP A 35 -9.00 0.73 18.55
C ASP A 35 -10.22 0.18 19.34
N VAL A 36 -11.42 0.49 18.88
CA VAL A 36 -12.66 -0.14 19.38
C VAL A 36 -12.79 -1.57 18.87
N ALA A 37 -12.26 -1.84 17.68
CA ALA A 37 -12.22 -3.19 17.12
C ALA A 37 -11.16 -4.05 17.80
N SER A 38 -11.41 -5.35 17.94
CA SER A 38 -10.36 -6.33 18.29
C SER A 38 -9.57 -6.75 17.05
N GLU A 39 -10.26 -6.96 15.93
CA GLU A 39 -9.67 -7.35 14.66
C GLU A 39 -10.48 -6.89 13.46
N TYR A 40 -9.83 -6.96 12.30
CA TYR A 40 -10.37 -6.67 11.00
C TYR A 40 -10.29 -7.92 10.12
N VAL A 41 -11.35 -8.19 9.36
CA VAL A 41 -11.49 -9.37 8.51
C VAL A 41 -11.84 -8.89 7.11
N LEU A 42 -11.09 -9.34 6.12
CA LEU A 42 -11.44 -9.21 4.70
C LEU A 42 -11.75 -10.61 4.18
N GLU A 43 -12.99 -10.84 3.80
CA GLU A 43 -13.45 -12.08 3.17
C GLU A 43 -13.05 -12.11 1.69
N ASP A 44 -13.09 -13.30 1.09
CA ASP A 44 -12.63 -13.55 -0.29
C ASP A 44 -13.46 -12.82 -1.36
N ASP A 45 -14.74 -12.56 -1.06
CA ASP A 45 -15.67 -11.79 -1.89
C ASP A 45 -15.46 -10.26 -1.83
N GLY A 46 -14.52 -9.81 -0.99
CA GLY A 46 -14.18 -8.40 -0.80
C GLY A 46 -15.02 -7.70 0.26
N ASP A 47 -15.84 -8.41 1.02
CA ASP A 47 -16.52 -7.86 2.17
C ASP A 47 -15.54 -7.65 3.34
N PHE A 48 -15.54 -6.42 3.85
CA PHE A 48 -14.59 -5.97 4.86
C PHE A 48 -15.31 -5.65 6.16
N TYR A 49 -14.88 -6.30 7.24
CA TYR A 49 -15.50 -6.27 8.55
C TYR A 49 -14.53 -5.85 9.65
N ARG A 50 -15.10 -5.42 10.77
CA ARG A 50 -14.43 -5.41 12.07
C ARG A 50 -15.19 -6.21 13.10
N LYS A 51 -14.48 -6.75 14.09
CA LYS A 51 -15.08 -7.35 15.27
C LYS A 51 -15.06 -6.39 16.44
N VAL A 52 -16.21 -6.21 17.09
CA VAL A 52 -16.40 -5.37 18.28
C VAL A 52 -17.09 -6.22 19.34
N GLY A 53 -16.34 -6.64 20.38
CA GLY A 53 -16.83 -7.63 21.33
C GLY A 53 -17.15 -8.95 20.63
N VAL A 54 -18.40 -9.40 20.72
CA VAL A 54 -18.91 -10.61 20.04
C VAL A 54 -19.54 -10.33 18.67
N HIS A 55 -19.60 -9.06 18.25
CA HIS A 55 -20.31 -8.65 17.04
C HIS A 55 -19.37 -8.48 15.87
N THR A 56 -19.79 -8.98 14.70
CA THR A 56 -19.15 -8.73 13.41
C THR A 56 -19.88 -7.60 12.71
N CYS A 57 -19.16 -6.54 12.35
CA CYS A 57 -19.72 -5.32 11.80
C CYS A 57 -19.13 -5.04 10.43
N GLN A 58 -19.97 -5.07 9.39
CA GLN A 58 -19.54 -4.76 8.04
C GLN A 58 -19.13 -3.29 7.94
N ILE A 59 -17.93 -3.07 7.44
CA ILE A 59 -17.37 -1.75 7.18
C ILE A 59 -17.78 -1.33 5.77
N THR A 60 -17.47 -2.14 4.76
CA THR A 60 -17.77 -1.89 3.34
C THR A 60 -17.58 -3.18 2.55
N THR A 61 -18.03 -3.17 1.30
CA THR A 61 -17.78 -4.22 0.31
C THR A 61 -16.77 -3.77 -0.76
N GLY A 62 -16.26 -4.74 -1.54
CA GLY A 62 -15.37 -4.51 -2.69
C GLY A 62 -13.95 -4.07 -2.32
N VAL A 63 -13.44 -4.51 -1.17
CA VAL A 63 -12.08 -4.21 -0.73
C VAL A 63 -11.10 -5.23 -1.32
N GLU A 64 -10.01 -4.75 -1.88
CA GLU A 64 -9.00 -5.59 -2.57
C GLU A 64 -7.88 -6.02 -1.61
N GLU A 65 -7.44 -5.09 -0.74
CA GLU A 65 -6.47 -5.36 0.32
C GLU A 65 -6.54 -4.29 1.41
N PHE A 66 -6.00 -4.59 2.59
CA PHE A 66 -5.91 -3.60 3.66
C PHE A 66 -4.65 -3.77 4.52
N LYS A 67 -4.24 -2.70 5.23
CA LYS A 67 -3.15 -2.68 6.20
C LYS A 67 -3.57 -1.90 7.45
N ILE A 68 -3.17 -2.41 8.62
CA ILE A 68 -3.39 -1.74 9.90
C ILE A 68 -2.27 -0.72 10.14
N SER A 69 -2.63 0.52 10.43
CA SER A 69 -1.63 1.53 10.81
C SER A 69 -0.99 1.16 12.13
N ARG A 70 0.34 1.31 12.22
CA ARG A 70 1.09 1.14 13.49
C ARG A 70 1.85 2.40 13.88
N HIS A 71 1.72 3.49 13.13
CA HIS A 71 2.30 4.76 13.53
C HIS A 71 1.56 5.30 14.77
N PRO A 72 2.24 5.62 15.89
CA PRO A 72 1.54 5.96 17.13
C PRO A 72 0.65 7.20 17.05
N ASN A 73 1.04 8.17 16.23
CA ASN A 73 0.28 9.42 16.08
C ASN A 73 -0.75 9.37 14.93
N ASP A 74 -0.80 8.28 14.16
CA ASP A 74 -1.71 8.20 13.01
C ASP A 74 -3.16 8.02 13.46
N SER A 75 -4.04 8.89 12.96
CA SER A 75 -5.46 8.90 13.26
C SER A 75 -6.24 7.83 12.47
N ALA A 76 -5.68 7.30 11.38
CA ALA A 76 -6.29 6.23 10.59
C ALA A 76 -5.97 4.86 11.21
N MET A 77 -6.99 4.08 11.56
CA MET A 77 -6.81 2.70 12.07
C MET A 77 -6.41 1.75 10.95
N VAL A 78 -7.05 1.90 9.79
CA VAL A 78 -6.85 1.03 8.63
C VAL A 78 -6.72 1.86 7.37
N TYR A 79 -5.83 1.42 6.49
CA TYR A 79 -5.77 1.82 5.10
C TYR A 79 -6.22 0.65 4.24
N PHE A 80 -7.08 0.88 3.27
CA PHE A 80 -7.60 -0.18 2.41
C PHE A 80 -7.79 0.28 0.97
N MET A 81 -7.73 -0.67 0.05
CA MET A 81 -7.86 -0.47 -1.38
C MET A 81 -9.25 -0.85 -1.83
N LYS A 82 -9.92 0.02 -2.57
CA LYS A 82 -11.26 -0.24 -3.12
C LYS A 82 -11.39 0.41 -4.49
N GLY A 83 -11.59 -0.40 -5.53
CA GLY A 83 -11.74 0.09 -6.91
C GLY A 83 -10.47 0.76 -7.43
N GLY A 84 -9.29 0.30 -7.00
CA GLY A 84 -8.01 0.95 -7.28
C GLY A 84 -7.67 2.17 -6.42
N ASP A 85 -8.61 2.69 -5.61
CA ASP A 85 -8.40 3.88 -4.78
C ASP A 85 -7.92 3.53 -3.38
N LEU A 86 -7.11 4.41 -2.77
CA LEU A 86 -6.69 4.31 -1.38
C LEU A 86 -7.67 5.03 -0.46
N TRP A 87 -8.17 4.29 0.52
CA TRP A 87 -9.09 4.77 1.55
C TRP A 87 -8.49 4.63 2.94
N VAL A 88 -8.97 5.47 3.85
CA VAL A 88 -8.71 5.36 5.29
C VAL A 88 -9.99 5.07 6.05
N LEU A 89 -9.85 4.32 7.13
CA LEU A 89 -10.85 4.11 8.17
C LEU A 89 -10.31 4.69 9.48
N HIS A 90 -11.02 5.63 10.06
CA HIS A 90 -10.71 6.17 11.39
C HIS A 90 -11.30 5.27 12.49
N ASN A 91 -10.93 5.55 13.75
CA ASN A 91 -11.51 4.81 14.87
C ASN A 91 -13.04 4.95 14.89
N ALA A 92 -13.71 3.99 15.50
CA ALA A 92 -15.12 4.19 15.83
C ALA A 92 -15.28 5.31 16.86
N GLU A 93 -16.42 6.00 16.82
CA GLU A 93 -16.77 6.98 17.85
C GLU A 93 -17.00 6.27 19.21
N ILE A 94 -16.40 6.78 20.28
CA ILE A 94 -16.60 6.33 21.68
C ILE A 94 -17.07 7.57 22.47
N PRO A 95 -18.21 7.60 23.22
CA PRO A 95 -19.13 6.53 23.61
C PRO A 95 -20.63 6.77 23.23
N GLY A 96 -21.43 5.70 23.13
CA GLY A 96 -22.91 5.80 23.27
C GLY A 96 -23.83 4.84 22.51
N HIS A 97 -23.49 4.28 21.33
CA HIS A 97 -24.54 3.67 20.48
C HIS A 97 -24.10 2.44 19.66
N GLY A 98 -24.57 1.28 20.09
CA GLY A 98 -24.81 0.13 19.22
C GLY A 98 -23.73 -0.95 19.18
N GLN A 99 -24.15 -2.16 18.80
CA GLN A 99 -23.28 -3.33 18.60
C GLN A 99 -22.25 -3.11 17.48
N CYS A 100 -22.57 -2.20 16.55
CA CYS A 100 -21.70 -1.76 15.47
C CYS A 100 -21.63 -0.23 15.44
N PRO A 101 -20.74 0.38 16.24
CA PRO A 101 -20.58 1.84 16.23
C PRO A 101 -20.21 2.32 14.83
N LYS A 102 -20.42 3.59 14.51
CA LYS A 102 -20.01 4.15 13.22
C LYS A 102 -18.52 4.50 13.24
N ALA A 103 -17.89 4.46 12.08
CA ALA A 103 -16.54 4.95 11.86
C ALA A 103 -16.49 5.69 10.53
N SER A 104 -15.76 6.81 10.50
CA SER A 104 -15.61 7.59 9.27
C SER A 104 -14.63 6.90 8.32
N LYS A 105 -14.98 6.93 7.04
CA LYS A 105 -14.17 6.42 5.93
C LYS A 105 -14.00 7.52 4.90
N LYS A 106 -12.81 7.62 4.32
CA LYS A 106 -12.50 8.66 3.33
C LYS A 106 -11.51 8.14 2.30
N MET A 107 -11.78 8.40 1.01
CA MET A 107 -10.79 8.23 -0.04
C MET A 107 -9.72 9.31 0.12
N ILE A 108 -8.45 8.92 0.13
CA ILE A 108 -7.33 9.86 0.29
C ILE A 108 -6.47 10.00 -0.96
N LEU A 109 -6.47 9.02 -1.86
CA LEU A 109 -5.79 9.12 -3.15
C LEU A 109 -6.41 8.14 -4.16
N PRO A 110 -6.83 8.60 -5.35
CA PRO A 110 -7.39 7.71 -6.36
C PRO A 110 -6.32 6.92 -7.11
N ASP A 111 -6.71 5.81 -7.73
CA ASP A 111 -5.96 5.09 -8.76
C ASP A 111 -4.48 4.83 -8.41
N ILE A 112 -4.26 4.04 -7.36
CA ILE A 112 -2.93 3.74 -6.84
C ILE A 112 -2.14 2.89 -7.81
N ALA A 113 -0.89 3.29 -8.05
CA ALA A 113 0.06 2.57 -8.86
C ALA A 113 0.27 1.14 -8.33
N LYS A 114 0.42 0.18 -9.23
CA LYS A 114 0.74 -1.22 -8.91
C LYS A 114 2.22 -1.50 -9.15
N ALA A 115 2.83 -2.32 -8.29
CA ALA A 115 4.11 -2.98 -8.56
C ALA A 115 3.95 -4.47 -8.35
N TYR A 116 4.30 -5.28 -9.35
CA TYR A 116 4.21 -6.75 -9.29
C TYR A 116 2.84 -7.22 -8.78
N SER A 117 1.77 -6.63 -9.32
CA SER A 117 0.36 -6.90 -8.96
C SER A 117 -0.07 -6.51 -7.53
N LYS A 118 0.75 -5.76 -6.77
CA LYS A 118 0.39 -5.23 -5.45
C LYS A 118 0.25 -3.71 -5.47
N MET A 119 -0.69 -3.15 -4.71
CA MET A 119 -0.87 -1.70 -4.65
C MET A 119 0.28 -1.04 -3.89
N ARG A 120 0.82 0.04 -4.45
CA ARG A 120 1.98 0.76 -3.93
C ARG A 120 1.57 1.88 -2.98
N TYR A 121 1.16 1.46 -1.79
CA TYR A 121 1.07 2.33 -0.63
C TYR A 121 1.88 1.72 0.52
N THR A 122 2.56 2.58 1.28
CA THR A 122 3.42 2.18 2.39
C THR A 122 2.99 2.88 3.67
N LEU A 123 2.77 2.09 4.72
CA LEU A 123 2.55 2.59 6.07
C LEU A 123 3.90 2.68 6.79
N VAL A 124 4.12 3.77 7.52
CA VAL A 124 5.38 4.03 8.21
C VAL A 124 5.22 3.74 9.70
N ASN A 125 5.91 2.72 10.20
CA ASN A 125 5.72 2.24 11.57
C ASN A 125 6.81 2.77 12.53
N THR A 126 7.05 4.08 12.55
CA THR A 126 8.06 4.67 13.45
C THR A 126 7.75 6.10 13.86
N ILE A 127 7.95 6.42 15.14
CA ILE A 127 7.78 7.78 15.70
C ILE A 127 8.84 8.79 15.24
N LYS A 128 9.85 8.32 14.49
CA LYS A 128 10.98 9.17 14.12
C LYS A 128 10.61 10.19 13.05
N THR A 129 9.49 10.00 12.34
CA THR A 129 8.95 10.88 11.27
C THR A 129 7.58 11.42 11.66
N THR A 130 7.13 12.47 10.99
CA THR A 130 5.73 12.90 11.00
C THR A 130 4.90 12.22 9.91
N ILE A 131 5.54 11.61 8.90
CA ILE A 131 4.89 10.94 7.79
C ILE A 131 4.40 9.57 8.25
N VAL A 132 3.09 9.34 8.15
CA VAL A 132 2.45 8.10 8.62
C VAL A 132 2.18 7.13 7.47
N ASN A 133 1.96 7.64 6.27
CA ASN A 133 1.81 6.83 5.06
C ASN A 133 2.27 7.62 3.82
N ALA A 134 2.57 6.89 2.75
CA ALA A 134 2.85 7.45 1.44
C ALA A 134 2.37 6.51 0.34
N ALA A 135 1.97 7.06 -0.79
CA ALA A 135 1.48 6.32 -1.94
C ALA A 135 1.69 7.10 -3.23
N MET A 136 1.61 6.40 -4.36
CA MET A 136 1.67 6.97 -5.69
C MET A 136 0.41 6.61 -6.46
N SER A 137 -0.22 7.62 -7.07
CA SER A 137 -1.32 7.47 -8.02
C SER A 137 -0.77 7.42 -9.44
N THR A 138 -1.47 6.73 -10.35
CA THR A 138 -1.16 6.80 -11.80
C THR A 138 -1.83 7.98 -12.49
N GLN A 139 -2.76 8.66 -11.82
CA GLN A 139 -3.34 9.91 -12.31
C GLN A 139 -2.35 11.08 -12.25
N GLN A 140 -2.67 12.14 -13.00
CA GLN A 140 -1.94 13.41 -13.02
C GLN A 140 -0.44 13.25 -13.34
N ASN A 141 -0.11 12.39 -14.31
CA ASN A 141 1.25 12.02 -14.66
C ASN A 141 2.05 11.46 -13.47
N GLY A 142 1.49 10.54 -12.70
CA GLY A 142 2.21 10.00 -11.54
C GLY A 142 2.27 11.01 -10.38
N LEU A 143 1.20 11.08 -9.58
CA LEU A 143 1.17 11.88 -8.36
C LEU A 143 1.63 11.04 -7.16
N PHE A 144 2.77 11.40 -6.57
CA PHE A 144 3.20 10.89 -5.27
C PHE A 144 2.70 11.80 -4.15
N VAL A 145 2.18 11.20 -3.08
CA VAL A 145 1.73 11.92 -1.88
C VAL A 145 2.24 11.22 -0.62
N ALA A 146 2.69 12.03 0.34
CA ALA A 146 2.96 11.59 1.71
C ALA A 146 2.11 12.40 2.69
N TRP A 147 1.56 11.71 3.69
CA TRP A 147 0.65 12.30 4.68
C TRP A 147 1.24 12.23 6.08
N ASP A 148 0.90 13.23 6.89
CA ASP A 148 0.92 13.09 8.34
C ASP A 148 -0.41 12.49 8.85
N ASN A 149 -0.67 12.63 10.14
CA ASN A 149 -1.88 12.09 10.75
C ASN A 149 -3.17 12.89 10.44
N THR A 150 -3.08 14.01 9.74
CA THR A 150 -4.21 14.92 9.45
C THR A 150 -4.36 15.25 7.97
N HIS A 151 -3.28 15.49 7.23
CA HIS A 151 -3.33 15.93 5.83
C HIS A 151 -2.07 15.56 5.03
N ALA A 152 -2.13 15.78 3.71
CA ALA A 152 -0.98 15.61 2.83
C ALA A 152 0.09 16.67 3.15
N VAL A 153 1.29 16.23 3.47
CA VAL A 153 2.42 17.11 3.87
C VAL A 153 3.49 17.22 2.80
N PHE A 154 3.47 16.34 1.80
CA PHE A 154 4.35 16.42 0.63
C PHE A 154 3.65 15.84 -0.59
N GLN A 155 3.81 16.48 -1.74
CA GLN A 155 3.27 16.05 -3.02
C GLN A 155 4.30 16.30 -4.13
N ALA A 156 4.37 15.39 -5.10
CA ALA A 156 5.18 15.53 -6.30
C ALA A 156 4.43 14.94 -7.50
N ASN A 157 4.46 15.64 -8.64
CA ASN A 157 3.91 15.19 -9.92
C ASN A 157 5.03 14.70 -10.85
N ASN A 158 4.67 14.10 -11.99
CA ASN A 158 5.61 13.52 -12.96
C ASN A 158 6.53 12.49 -12.29
N VAL A 159 5.95 11.65 -11.43
CA VAL A 159 6.69 10.62 -10.69
C VAL A 159 6.65 9.32 -11.47
N ALA A 160 7.84 8.78 -11.74
CA ALA A 160 8.01 7.47 -12.35
C ALA A 160 8.03 6.35 -11.29
N ASP A 161 8.67 6.60 -10.14
CA ASP A 161 8.86 5.60 -9.09
C ASP A 161 9.05 6.23 -7.70
N TYR A 162 8.81 5.45 -6.64
CA TYR A 162 9.18 5.84 -5.28
C TYR A 162 9.69 4.66 -4.43
N LEU A 163 10.60 4.96 -3.51
CA LEU A 163 11.21 3.99 -2.60
C LEU A 163 11.23 4.55 -1.18
N MET A 164 10.72 3.77 -0.22
CA MET A 164 10.84 4.10 1.19
C MET A 164 12.23 3.77 1.72
N ASN A 165 12.81 4.68 2.51
CA ASN A 165 14.12 4.52 3.10
C ASN A 165 14.07 3.63 4.36
N THR A 166 14.55 2.39 4.25
CA THR A 166 14.50 1.41 5.33
C THR A 166 15.42 1.72 6.51
N CYS A 167 16.44 2.57 6.35
CA CYS A 167 17.34 2.98 7.42
C CYS A 167 17.03 4.36 8.01
N TYR A 168 15.88 4.94 7.65
CA TYR A 168 15.43 6.21 8.20
C TYR A 168 15.52 6.25 9.74
N GLY A 169 16.00 7.38 10.27
CA GLY A 169 16.13 7.61 11.70
C GLY A 169 17.21 6.75 12.39
N THR A 170 18.05 6.05 11.64
CA THR A 170 19.20 5.31 12.18
C THR A 170 20.41 6.23 12.26
N LYS A 171 20.95 6.45 13.46
CA LYS A 171 22.16 7.28 13.66
C LYS A 171 23.34 6.68 12.89
N GLY A 172 24.19 7.53 12.32
CA GLY A 172 25.37 7.11 11.55
C GLY A 172 25.08 6.68 10.11
N LYS A 173 23.81 6.56 9.71
CA LYS A 173 23.46 6.21 8.31
C LYS A 173 23.34 7.43 7.41
N VAL A 174 23.87 7.32 6.19
CA VAL A 174 23.66 8.32 5.14
C VAL A 174 22.15 8.43 4.88
N TYR A 175 21.66 9.64 4.66
CA TYR A 175 20.24 9.94 4.41
C TYR A 175 19.27 9.54 5.53
N ASN A 176 19.73 9.39 6.78
CA ASN A 176 18.86 9.02 7.90
C ASN A 176 17.74 10.03 8.24
N THR A 177 17.74 11.22 7.64
CA THR A 177 16.67 12.22 7.78
C THR A 177 15.61 12.17 6.69
N TYR A 178 15.83 11.35 5.64
CA TYR A 178 14.93 11.22 4.50
C TYR A 178 14.18 9.90 4.60
N VAL A 179 12.85 9.96 4.53
CA VAL A 179 11.97 8.80 4.72
C VAL A 179 11.64 8.10 3.40
N ALA A 180 11.74 8.82 2.28
CA ALA A 180 11.50 8.30 0.94
C ALA A 180 12.37 8.99 -0.10
N PHE A 181 12.53 8.33 -1.23
CA PHE A 181 13.15 8.83 -2.44
C PHE A 181 12.14 8.68 -3.58
N VAL A 182 11.94 9.74 -4.36
CA VAL A 182 10.95 9.80 -5.43
C VAL A 182 11.69 10.09 -6.73
N LEU A 183 11.55 9.22 -7.72
CA LEU A 183 12.12 9.38 -9.05
C LEU A 183 11.09 10.05 -9.96
N THR A 184 11.46 11.18 -10.54
CA THR A 184 10.64 11.89 -11.52
C THR A 184 10.91 11.40 -12.94
N ASP A 185 9.99 11.68 -13.86
CA ASP A 185 10.09 11.28 -15.28
C ASP A 185 11.29 11.91 -16.00
N ASP A 186 11.84 13.02 -15.48
CA ASP A 186 13.10 13.63 -15.94
C ASP A 186 14.34 13.02 -15.28
N ASN A 187 14.21 11.82 -14.70
CA ASN A 187 15.26 11.06 -14.04
C ASN A 187 15.92 11.76 -12.85
N LYS A 188 15.26 12.75 -12.22
CA LYS A 188 15.76 13.36 -10.98
C LYS A 188 15.21 12.65 -9.75
N VAL A 189 15.96 12.70 -8.66
CA VAL A 189 15.51 12.12 -7.38
C VAL A 189 15.17 13.22 -6.39
N ILE A 190 13.93 13.22 -5.91
CA ILE A 190 13.50 14.04 -4.78
C ILE A 190 13.69 13.24 -3.50
N LYS A 191 14.44 13.84 -2.56
CA LYS A 191 14.74 13.29 -1.24
C LYS A 191 13.72 13.84 -0.25
N VAL A 192 12.77 13.01 0.19
CA VAL A 192 11.63 13.42 1.04
C VAL A 192 12.01 13.39 2.52
N LYS A 193 12.01 14.53 3.19
CA LYS A 193 12.39 14.64 4.61
C LYS A 193 11.29 14.17 5.54
N GLY A 194 11.66 13.35 6.52
CA GLY A 194 10.68 12.73 7.43
C GLY A 194 10.11 13.65 8.52
N LYS A 195 10.86 14.66 9.01
CA LYS A 195 10.40 15.58 10.08
C LYS A 195 10.06 16.99 9.59
N SER A 196 10.47 17.30 8.36
CA SER A 196 10.27 18.60 7.73
C SER A 196 10.04 18.37 6.24
N PRO A 197 8.90 17.76 5.85
CA PRO A 197 8.62 17.41 4.45
C PRO A 197 8.68 18.61 3.51
N GLU A 198 8.41 19.82 4.01
CA GLU A 198 8.55 21.08 3.28
C GLU A 198 10.00 21.45 2.91
N LYS A 199 10.98 20.83 3.59
CA LYS A 199 12.43 20.98 3.32
C LYS A 199 13.00 19.82 2.52
N SER A 200 12.14 19.05 1.85
CA SER A 200 12.54 18.02 0.88
C SER A 200 13.30 18.67 -0.28
N VAL A 201 14.25 17.96 -0.87
CA VAL A 201 15.18 18.54 -1.85
C VAL A 201 15.30 17.67 -3.08
N VAL A 202 15.40 18.29 -4.24
CA VAL A 202 15.70 17.63 -5.52
C VAL A 202 17.21 17.47 -5.66
N ASP A 203 17.67 16.31 -6.13
CA ASP A 203 19.04 16.14 -6.59
C ASP A 203 19.21 16.81 -7.96
N ASN A 204 19.63 18.07 -7.95
CA ASN A 204 19.77 18.85 -9.18
C ASN A 204 21.07 18.58 -9.93
N ASN A 205 22.02 17.86 -9.31
CA ASN A 205 23.36 17.67 -9.88
C ASN A 205 23.50 16.35 -10.63
N ASN A 206 22.54 15.43 -10.48
CA ASN A 206 22.61 14.09 -11.04
C ASN A 206 21.23 13.65 -11.55
N THR A 207 21.26 12.75 -12.51
CA THR A 207 20.09 12.00 -12.98
C THR A 207 20.32 10.51 -12.77
N TYR A 208 19.25 9.75 -12.59
CA TYR A 208 19.26 8.32 -12.33
C TYR A 208 18.17 7.64 -13.14
N GLU A 209 18.49 6.54 -13.83
CA GLU A 209 17.51 5.75 -14.59
C GLU A 209 16.58 4.95 -13.65
N SER A 210 17.00 4.73 -12.41
CA SER A 210 16.18 4.04 -11.40
C SER A 210 16.54 4.45 -9.97
N LEU A 211 15.62 4.19 -9.03
CA LEU A 211 15.91 4.35 -7.60
C LEU A 211 16.96 3.36 -7.08
N GLN A 212 17.18 2.26 -7.81
CA GLN A 212 18.18 1.26 -7.46
C GLN A 212 19.59 1.75 -7.81
N GLU A 213 19.72 2.40 -8.95
CA GLU A 213 20.93 3.12 -9.32
C GLU A 213 21.23 4.24 -8.32
N PHE A 214 20.25 5.09 -8.02
CA PHE A 214 20.38 6.13 -7.00
C PHE A 214 20.88 5.55 -5.66
N LYS A 215 20.25 4.46 -5.19
CA LYS A 215 20.58 3.80 -3.93
C LYS A 215 22.04 3.33 -3.91
N ALA A 216 22.51 2.74 -5.01
CA ALA A 216 23.87 2.23 -5.15
C ALA A 216 24.90 3.37 -5.22
N ALA A 217 24.68 4.37 -6.09
CA ALA A 217 25.59 5.49 -6.29
C ALA A 217 25.74 6.36 -5.02
N ASN A 218 24.64 6.55 -4.29
CA ASN A 218 24.60 7.41 -3.10
C ASN A 218 24.79 6.64 -1.78
N LYS A 219 25.07 5.34 -1.84
CA LYS A 219 25.31 4.48 -0.69
C LYS A 219 24.21 4.62 0.38
N VAL A 220 22.95 4.63 -0.04
CA VAL A 220 21.81 4.74 0.88
C VAL A 220 21.87 3.58 1.88
N CYS A 221 21.74 3.90 3.17
CA CYS A 221 21.87 2.96 4.29
C CYS A 221 23.27 2.41 4.59
N THR A 222 24.33 3.00 4.04
CA THR A 222 25.69 2.79 4.57
C THR A 222 25.98 3.76 5.72
N ASP A 223 27.02 3.46 6.49
CA ASP A 223 27.53 4.37 7.50
C ASP A 223 28.26 5.57 6.85
N TYR A 224 28.28 6.72 7.52
CA TYR A 224 29.07 7.91 7.16
C TYR A 224 30.13 8.24 8.20
#